data_AF-A0A836QPU8-F1
#
_entry.id   AF-A0A836QPU8-F1
#
_cell.length_a   1.000
_cell.length_b   1.000
_cell.length_c   1.000
_cell.angle_alpha   90.00
_cell.angle_beta   90.00
_cell.angle_gamma   90.00
#
_symmetry.space_group_name_H-M   'P 1'
#
loop_
_entity.id
_entity.type
_entity.pdbx_description
1 polymer ?
#
loop_
_entity_poly.entity_id
_entity_poly.type
_entity_poly.pdbx_seq_one_letter_code
_entity_poly.pdbx_strand_id
1 'polypeptide(L)'
;DLIFGKIYNFAATFVCFHPVYGKSWLCAFDLKHDPRPLFDLGFSELKQALFSTPTKIRQISLNKMPVVLSKENFSALEDYKEIGMEEILKRSKLVKDNHDFSSKVHDIIEEKVREKQDSASQDEDDHFPEHSIHQSSIQMSRQDRILLPQFQKGNWEEKAKTYKSFQDSVLQYFGKLLIYEEQPDALSKEELSSIKKVIAEKLLTTNQRPWITFPDAFKKIDDLRQEKNADQKFLKDYDLFLQDLQAKHEQNI
;
A
#
# COMPACT_ATOMS: atom_id res chain seq x y z
N ASP A 1 9.65 13.71 -3.89
CA ASP A 1 9.06 12.70 -2.98
C ASP A 1 9.05 13.19 -1.55
N LEU A 2 8.08 12.76 -0.74
CA LEU A 2 8.16 12.92 0.72
C LEU A 2 8.87 11.68 1.28
N ILE A 3 10.03 11.87 1.89
CA ILE A 3 10.81 10.81 2.53
C ILE A 3 10.92 11.17 4.01
N PHE A 4 10.31 10.35 4.88
CA PHE A 4 10.25 10.59 6.33
C PHE A 4 9.75 12.00 6.70
N GLY A 5 8.69 12.47 6.01
CA GLY A 5 8.10 13.79 6.24
C GLY A 5 8.90 14.97 5.69
N LYS A 6 10.03 14.73 5.02
CA LYS A 6 10.83 15.77 4.36
C LYS A 6 10.64 15.73 2.85
N ILE A 7 10.54 16.91 2.24
CA ILE A 7 10.54 17.03 0.78
C ILE A 7 11.94 16.68 0.29
N TYR A 8 12.04 15.61 -0.50
CA TYR A 8 13.25 15.21 -1.20
C TYR A 8 13.16 15.67 -2.65
N ASN A 9 14.02 16.63 -2.98
CA ASN A 9 14.19 17.17 -4.32
C ASN A 9 15.39 16.49 -4.99
N PHE A 10 15.24 16.11 -6.25
CA PHE A 10 16.32 15.51 -7.02
C PHE A 10 16.18 15.85 -8.50
N ALA A 11 17.32 16.05 -9.18
CA ALA A 11 17.34 16.14 -10.63
C ALA A 11 17.35 14.70 -11.17
N ALA A 12 16.41 14.42 -12.06
CA ALA A 12 16.19 13.06 -12.52
C ALA A 12 16.11 12.98 -14.04
N THR A 13 16.46 11.81 -14.58
CA THR A 13 16.20 11.48 -15.97
C THR A 13 15.32 10.24 -16.06
N PHE A 14 14.39 10.22 -17.01
CA PHE A 14 13.57 9.05 -17.30
C PHE A 14 14.46 7.87 -17.73
N VAL A 15 14.13 6.68 -17.23
CA VAL A 15 14.76 5.40 -17.62
C VAL A 15 13.73 4.56 -18.37
N CYS A 16 12.69 4.10 -17.67
CA CYS A 16 11.63 3.27 -18.24
C CYS A 16 10.31 3.47 -17.47
N PHE A 17 9.19 3.03 -18.06
CA PHE A 17 7.95 2.87 -17.31
C PHE A 17 8.01 1.62 -16.44
N HIS A 18 7.23 1.61 -15.36
CA HIS A 18 7.22 0.47 -14.46
C HIS A 18 6.60 -0.78 -15.14
N PRO A 19 7.24 -1.97 -15.06
CA PRO A 19 6.77 -3.19 -15.73
C PRO A 19 5.33 -3.59 -15.34
N VAL A 20 5.03 -3.55 -14.04
CA VAL A 20 3.71 -3.97 -13.51
C VAL A 20 2.66 -2.86 -13.49
N TYR A 21 3.02 -1.64 -13.06
CA TYR A 21 2.07 -0.52 -12.96
C TYR A 21 1.93 0.30 -14.25
N GLY A 22 2.66 -0.06 -15.31
CA GLY A 22 2.60 0.59 -16.61
C GLY A 22 2.89 2.09 -16.56
N LYS A 23 2.20 2.87 -17.40
CA LYS A 23 2.40 4.32 -17.54
C LYS A 23 1.94 5.15 -16.35
N SER A 24 1.35 4.55 -15.33
CA SER A 24 1.00 5.25 -14.09
C SER A 24 2.23 5.51 -13.22
N TRP A 25 3.34 4.79 -13.47
CA TRP A 25 4.59 4.89 -12.72
C TRP A 25 5.78 4.90 -13.68
N LEU A 26 6.81 5.68 -13.35
CA LEU A 26 8.07 5.66 -14.08
C LEU A 26 9.24 5.40 -13.14
N CYS A 27 10.32 4.85 -13.70
CA CYS A 27 11.61 4.75 -13.05
C CYS A 27 12.48 5.91 -13.55
N ALA A 28 12.99 6.71 -12.61
CA ALA A 28 13.89 7.81 -12.89
C ALA A 28 15.23 7.62 -12.21
N PHE A 29 16.31 7.94 -12.91
CA PHE A 29 17.67 7.90 -12.37
C PHE A 29 18.03 9.25 -11.73
N ASP A 30 18.49 9.21 -10.49
CA ASP A 30 18.95 10.39 -9.73
C ASP A 30 20.33 10.83 -10.26
N LEU A 31 20.36 11.99 -10.93
CA LEU A 31 21.51 12.47 -11.70
C LEU A 31 22.68 12.97 -10.84
N LYS A 32 22.51 13.04 -9.51
CA LYS A 32 23.65 13.30 -8.63
C LYS A 32 24.67 12.17 -8.65
N HIS A 33 24.21 10.96 -8.98
CA HIS A 33 25.06 9.80 -9.17
C HIS A 33 25.60 9.74 -10.59
N ASP A 34 26.83 9.23 -10.73
CA ASP A 34 27.43 8.95 -12.03
C ASP A 34 26.90 7.61 -12.57
N PRO A 35 26.26 7.59 -13.76
CA PRO A 35 25.74 6.34 -14.33
C PRO A 35 26.82 5.46 -14.96
N ARG A 36 28.00 6.01 -15.31
CA ARG A 36 29.04 5.28 -16.07
C ARG A 36 29.49 3.98 -15.39
N PRO A 37 29.77 3.94 -14.07
CA PRO A 37 30.18 2.70 -13.39
C PRO A 37 29.08 1.64 -13.32
N LEU A 38 27.82 2.00 -13.64
CA LEU A 38 26.68 1.09 -13.55
C LEU A 38 26.44 0.32 -14.85
N PHE A 39 26.96 0.80 -15.99
CA PHE A 39 26.65 0.23 -17.30
C PHE A 39 27.24 -1.17 -17.49
N ASP A 40 28.42 -1.41 -16.91
CA ASP A 40 29.15 -2.67 -17.04
C ASP A 40 28.80 -3.70 -15.96
N LEU A 41 27.97 -3.32 -14.97
CA LEU A 41 27.57 -4.22 -13.89
C LEU A 41 26.70 -5.38 -14.39
N GLY A 42 26.91 -6.55 -13.76
CA GLY A 42 26.01 -7.69 -13.90
C GLY A 42 24.64 -7.42 -13.27
N PHE A 43 23.65 -8.26 -13.56
CA PHE A 43 22.27 -8.06 -13.12
C PHE A 43 22.14 -7.88 -11.59
N SER A 44 22.69 -8.81 -10.80
CA SER A 44 22.60 -8.78 -9.33
C SER A 44 23.36 -7.60 -8.72
N GLU A 45 24.54 -7.29 -9.25
CA GLU A 45 25.36 -6.15 -8.81
C GLU A 45 24.67 -4.83 -9.13
N LEU A 46 24.09 -4.71 -10.33
CA LEU A 46 23.32 -3.56 -10.75
C LEU A 46 22.08 -3.38 -9.87
N LYS A 47 21.32 -4.45 -9.60
CA LYS A 47 20.18 -4.42 -8.67
C LYS A 47 20.59 -3.91 -7.30
N GLN A 48 21.68 -4.42 -6.74
CA GLN A 48 22.20 -3.93 -5.46
C GLN A 48 22.64 -2.47 -5.55
N ALA A 49 23.37 -2.08 -6.59
CA ALA A 49 23.87 -0.72 -6.77
C ALA A 49 22.74 0.31 -6.92
N LEU A 50 21.66 -0.01 -7.66
CA LEU A 50 20.56 0.91 -7.91
C LEU A 50 19.66 1.14 -6.68
N PHE A 51 19.45 0.11 -5.85
CA PHE A 51 18.48 0.14 -4.76
C PHE A 51 19.08 0.23 -3.35
N SER A 52 20.38 -0.03 -3.18
CA SER A 52 21.09 0.25 -1.92
C SER A 52 21.11 1.75 -1.60
N THR A 53 21.23 2.10 -0.32
CA THR A 53 21.35 3.50 0.12
C THR A 53 22.73 4.06 -0.24
N PRO A 54 22.83 5.23 -0.91
CA PRO A 54 21.73 6.04 -1.45
C PRO A 54 21.13 5.46 -2.74
N THR A 55 19.80 5.42 -2.78
CA THR A 55 19.01 4.87 -3.90
C THR A 55 19.17 5.73 -5.16
N LYS A 56 19.50 5.08 -6.28
CA LYS A 56 19.82 5.73 -7.56
C LYS A 56 18.65 5.68 -8.55
N ILE A 57 17.78 4.67 -8.44
CA ILE A 57 16.53 4.59 -9.20
C ILE A 57 15.34 4.90 -8.29
N ARG A 58 14.64 5.98 -8.61
CA ARG A 58 13.43 6.43 -7.92
C ARG A 58 12.21 5.98 -8.73
N GLN A 59 11.27 5.30 -8.08
CA GLN A 59 9.98 4.95 -8.69
C GLN A 59 8.97 6.07 -8.39
N ILE A 60 8.55 6.78 -9.44
CA ILE A 60 7.68 7.97 -9.34
C ILE A 60 6.28 7.60 -9.82
N SER A 61 5.30 7.76 -8.94
CA SER A 61 3.88 7.53 -9.22
C SER A 61 3.28 8.78 -9.88
N LEU A 62 3.08 8.73 -11.20
CA LEU A 62 2.57 9.85 -12.00
C LEU A 62 1.11 10.18 -11.67
N ASN A 63 0.32 9.18 -11.29
CA ASN A 63 -1.05 9.35 -10.83
C ASN A 63 -1.19 9.96 -9.42
N LYS A 64 -0.08 10.24 -8.72
CA LYS A 64 -0.05 10.94 -7.43
C LYS A 64 0.38 12.41 -7.54
N MET A 65 0.26 12.99 -8.74
CA MET A 65 0.56 14.40 -9.03
C MET A 65 1.95 14.83 -8.52
N PRO A 66 3.04 14.18 -8.98
CA PRO A 66 4.37 14.56 -8.55
C PRO A 66 4.68 15.99 -8.99
N VAL A 67 5.33 16.77 -8.11
CA VAL A 67 5.81 18.11 -8.47
C VAL A 67 6.99 17.96 -9.41
N VAL A 68 6.84 18.46 -10.64
CA VAL A 68 7.90 18.49 -11.65
C VAL A 68 8.28 19.94 -11.91
N LEU A 69 9.53 20.26 -11.63
CA LEU A 69 10.09 21.58 -11.90
C LEU A 69 10.96 21.53 -13.15
N SER A 70 11.06 22.67 -13.81
CA SER A 70 11.95 22.80 -14.96
C SER A 70 13.41 22.69 -14.53
N LYS A 71 14.26 22.19 -15.44
CA LYS A 71 15.68 21.89 -15.19
C LYS A 71 16.49 23.11 -14.74
N GLU A 72 16.02 24.32 -15.00
CA GLU A 72 16.65 25.57 -14.58
C GLU A 72 16.68 25.72 -13.05
N ASN A 73 15.83 24.99 -12.33
CA ASN A 73 15.79 25.00 -10.87
C ASN A 73 16.88 24.12 -10.23
N PHE A 74 17.73 23.43 -11.02
CA PHE A 74 18.73 22.49 -10.46
C PHE A 74 19.71 23.18 -9.50
N SER A 75 20.04 24.46 -9.73
CA SER A 75 21.04 25.20 -8.96
C SER A 75 20.60 25.51 -7.53
N ALA A 76 19.32 25.31 -7.22
CA ALA A 76 18.79 25.41 -5.86
C ALA A 76 19.13 24.17 -5.00
N LEU A 77 19.70 23.11 -5.59
CA LEU A 77 20.06 21.87 -4.91
C LEU A 77 21.59 21.77 -4.77
N GLU A 78 22.11 21.79 -3.54
CA GLU A 78 23.56 21.82 -3.25
C GLU A 78 24.31 20.65 -3.89
N ASP A 79 23.83 19.41 -3.71
CA ASP A 79 24.41 18.18 -4.30
C ASP A 79 24.67 18.29 -5.82
N TYR A 80 23.85 19.07 -6.53
CA TYR A 80 23.90 19.18 -7.99
C TYR A 80 24.68 20.40 -8.45
N LYS A 81 24.71 21.44 -7.61
CA LYS A 81 25.50 22.65 -7.86
C LYS A 81 26.99 22.33 -7.97
N GLU A 82 27.50 21.41 -7.13
CA GLU A 82 28.89 20.96 -7.18
C GLU A 82 29.23 20.17 -8.45
N ILE A 83 28.27 19.42 -8.99
CA ILE A 83 28.45 18.62 -10.23
C ILE A 83 28.43 19.52 -11.47
N GLY A 84 27.58 20.55 -11.46
CA GLY A 84 27.42 21.49 -12.56
C GLY A 84 26.45 21.01 -13.66
N MET A 85 25.77 21.97 -14.29
CA MET A 85 24.69 21.69 -15.24
C MET A 85 25.13 20.89 -16.46
N GLU A 86 26.34 21.17 -16.97
CA GLU A 86 26.88 20.51 -18.15
C GLU A 86 27.02 18.99 -17.93
N GLU A 87 27.61 18.59 -16.80
CA GLU A 87 27.78 17.19 -16.44
C GLU A 87 26.43 16.52 -16.13
N ILE A 88 25.50 17.21 -15.46
CA ILE A 88 24.14 16.69 -15.23
C ILE A 88 23.41 16.39 -16.56
N LEU A 89 23.50 17.29 -17.54
CA LEU A 89 22.94 17.09 -18.87
C LEU A 89 23.63 15.93 -19.61
N LYS A 90 24.95 15.83 -19.51
CA LYS A 90 25.72 14.72 -20.08
C LYS A 90 25.30 13.37 -19.50
N ARG A 91 25.19 13.26 -18.18
CA ARG A 91 24.70 12.06 -17.48
C ARG A 91 23.27 11.70 -17.89
N SER A 92 22.38 12.70 -18.00
CA SER A 92 21.01 12.47 -18.47
C SER A 92 20.98 11.88 -19.87
N LYS A 93 21.81 12.39 -20.79
CA LYS A 93 21.92 11.87 -22.15
C LYS A 93 22.45 10.43 -22.16
N LEU A 94 23.52 10.14 -21.40
CA LEU A 94 24.09 8.79 -21.31
C LEU A 94 23.05 7.75 -20.86
N VAL A 95 22.18 8.09 -19.91
CA VAL A 95 21.12 7.19 -19.44
C VAL A 95 20.01 7.04 -20.48
N LYS A 96 19.58 8.13 -21.12
CA LYS A 96 18.50 8.12 -22.12
C LYS A 96 18.86 7.33 -23.38
N ASP A 97 20.11 7.43 -23.81
CA ASP A 97 20.58 6.82 -25.06
C ASP A 97 20.99 5.35 -24.84
N ASN A 98 21.08 4.87 -23.59
CA ASN A 98 21.48 3.50 -23.27
C ASN A 98 20.26 2.57 -23.08
N HIS A 99 19.81 1.98 -24.19
CA HIS A 99 18.67 1.05 -24.20
C HIS A 99 18.92 -0.22 -23.37
N ASP A 100 20.13 -0.76 -23.39
CA ASP A 100 20.49 -1.95 -22.62
C ASP A 100 20.36 -1.70 -21.10
N PHE A 101 20.82 -0.53 -20.64
CA PHE A 101 20.65 -0.11 -19.25
C PHE A 101 19.16 0.02 -18.88
N SER A 102 18.36 0.65 -19.75
CA SER A 102 16.91 0.77 -19.53
C SER A 102 16.22 -0.60 -19.46
N SER A 103 16.59 -1.55 -20.32
CA SER A 103 16.04 -2.91 -20.31
C SER A 103 16.42 -3.65 -19.03
N LYS A 104 17.71 -3.62 -18.64
CA LYS A 104 18.16 -4.22 -17.38
C LYS A 104 17.42 -3.64 -16.17
N VAL A 105 17.23 -2.32 -16.11
CA VAL A 105 16.47 -1.67 -15.02
C VAL A 105 15.01 -2.14 -15.01
N HIS A 106 14.37 -2.25 -16.17
CA HIS A 106 13.01 -2.77 -16.29
C HIS A 106 12.90 -4.20 -15.71
N ASP A 107 13.78 -5.09 -16.13
CA ASP A 107 13.79 -6.50 -15.69
C ASP A 107 14.08 -6.62 -14.19
N ILE A 108 15.00 -5.81 -13.65
CA ILE A 108 15.26 -5.73 -12.21
C ILE A 108 14.01 -5.30 -11.44
N ILE A 109 13.25 -4.32 -11.93
CA ILE A 109 12.02 -3.89 -11.26
C ILE A 109 10.97 -5.01 -11.31
N GLU A 110 10.85 -5.72 -12.44
CA GLU A 110 9.91 -6.84 -12.58
C GLU A 110 10.24 -7.96 -11.59
N GLU A 111 11.52 -8.35 -11.50
CA GLU A 111 11.99 -9.32 -10.52
C GLU A 111 11.69 -8.88 -9.09
N LYS A 112 11.96 -7.61 -8.73
CA LYS A 112 11.65 -7.09 -7.40
C LYS A 112 10.16 -7.18 -7.06
N VAL A 113 9.27 -7.01 -8.04
CA VAL A 113 7.83 -7.18 -7.81
C VAL A 113 7.49 -8.65 -7.61
N ARG A 114 8.08 -9.55 -8.41
CA ARG A 114 7.91 -11.00 -8.28
C ARG A 114 8.40 -11.52 -6.93
N GLU A 115 9.61 -11.16 -6.52
CA GLU A 115 10.15 -11.50 -5.19
C GLU A 115 9.27 -11.03 -4.05
N LYS A 116 8.66 -9.85 -4.18
CA LYS A 116 7.72 -9.33 -3.18
C LYS A 116 6.40 -10.12 -3.16
N GLN A 117 5.98 -10.68 -4.29
CA GLN A 117 4.83 -11.56 -4.36
C GLN A 117 5.15 -12.95 -3.80
N ASP A 118 6.32 -13.50 -4.14
CA ASP A 118 6.75 -14.83 -3.69
C ASP A 118 7.07 -14.86 -2.18
N SER A 119 7.51 -13.73 -1.62
CA SER A 119 7.73 -13.57 -0.17
C SER A 119 6.48 -13.17 0.60
N ALA A 120 5.35 -12.94 -0.08
CA ALA A 120 4.08 -12.74 0.62
C ALA A 120 3.71 -14.03 1.34
N SER A 121 3.22 -13.91 2.58
CA SER A 121 2.76 -15.05 3.36
C SER A 121 1.76 -15.88 2.55
N GLN A 122 2.00 -17.18 2.49
CA GLN A 122 1.09 -18.14 1.86
C GLN A 122 0.13 -18.77 2.89
N ASP A 123 0.25 -18.37 4.17
CA ASP A 123 -0.63 -18.85 5.23
C ASP A 123 -2.01 -18.24 5.05
N GLU A 124 -3.05 -19.07 5.03
CA GLU A 124 -4.44 -18.62 4.91
C GLU A 124 -4.83 -17.67 6.07
N ASP A 125 -4.21 -17.84 7.24
CA ASP A 125 -4.38 -16.99 8.42
C ASP A 125 -3.87 -15.56 8.23
N ASP A 126 -3.05 -15.30 7.20
CA ASP A 126 -2.52 -13.98 6.84
C ASP A 126 -3.25 -13.36 5.64
N HIS A 127 -4.28 -14.02 5.12
CA HIS A 127 -5.13 -13.47 4.08
C HIS A 127 -6.20 -12.55 4.67
N PHE A 128 -6.08 -11.25 4.41
CA PHE A 128 -7.04 -10.24 4.86
C PHE A 128 -7.69 -9.54 3.67
N PRO A 129 -9.02 -9.60 3.49
CA PRO A 129 -9.72 -8.89 2.42
C PRO A 129 -9.40 -7.39 2.37
N GLU A 130 -9.12 -6.77 3.51
CA GLU A 130 -8.70 -5.36 3.65
C GLU A 130 -7.38 -5.04 2.94
N HIS A 131 -6.49 -6.02 2.75
CA HIS A 131 -5.26 -5.84 1.99
C HIS A 131 -5.46 -6.01 0.47
N SER A 132 -6.63 -6.48 0.03
CA SER A 132 -6.90 -6.84 -1.36
C SER A 132 -7.47 -5.69 -2.20
N ILE A 133 -7.64 -4.48 -1.67
CA ILE A 133 -8.28 -3.35 -2.39
C ILE A 133 -7.68 -3.10 -3.78
N HIS A 134 -6.35 -3.19 -3.90
CA HIS A 134 -5.64 -3.00 -5.17
C HIS A 134 -5.65 -4.25 -6.05
N GLN A 135 -5.75 -5.45 -5.47
CA GLN A 135 -5.77 -6.72 -6.19
C GLN A 135 -7.16 -7.02 -6.76
N SER A 136 -8.19 -6.99 -5.93
CA SER A 136 -9.58 -7.29 -6.32
C SER A 136 -10.08 -6.34 -7.41
N SER A 137 -9.75 -5.04 -7.34
CA SER A 137 -10.13 -4.07 -8.38
C SER A 137 -9.53 -4.41 -9.75
N ILE A 138 -8.33 -5.02 -9.78
CA ILE A 138 -7.63 -5.39 -11.02
C ILE A 138 -8.12 -6.75 -11.52
N GLN A 139 -8.33 -7.71 -10.62
CA GLN A 139 -8.63 -9.11 -10.91
C GLN A 139 -10.14 -9.40 -11.03
N MET A 140 -11.00 -8.40 -10.82
CA MET A 140 -12.46 -8.56 -10.88
C MET A 140 -12.94 -9.20 -12.18
N SER A 141 -13.69 -10.30 -12.04
CA SER A 141 -14.25 -11.09 -13.14
C SER A 141 -15.19 -10.25 -14.02
N ARG A 142 -15.45 -10.72 -15.24
CA ARG A 142 -16.44 -10.07 -16.13
C ARG A 142 -17.83 -10.06 -15.52
N GLN A 143 -18.20 -11.11 -14.79
CA GLN A 143 -19.49 -11.21 -14.12
C GLN A 143 -19.61 -10.20 -12.98
N ASP A 144 -18.58 -10.10 -12.14
CA ASP A 144 -18.55 -9.15 -11.02
C ASP A 144 -18.60 -7.70 -11.52
N ARG A 145 -17.96 -7.39 -12.65
CA ARG A 145 -18.05 -6.08 -13.31
C ARG A 145 -19.48 -5.69 -13.71
N ILE A 146 -20.34 -6.67 -14.00
CA ILE A 146 -21.75 -6.45 -14.34
C ILE A 146 -22.60 -6.30 -13.06
N LEU A 147 -22.31 -7.12 -12.04
CA LEU A 147 -23.03 -7.12 -10.77
C LEU A 147 -22.73 -5.89 -9.92
N LEU A 148 -21.51 -5.36 -9.96
CA LEU A 148 -21.07 -4.26 -9.09
C LEU A 148 -21.93 -2.99 -9.25
N PRO A 149 -22.24 -2.50 -10.47
CA PRO A 149 -23.16 -1.37 -10.64
C PRO A 149 -24.58 -1.66 -10.17
N GLN A 150 -25.05 -2.92 -10.27
CA GLN A 150 -26.37 -3.32 -9.79
C GLN A 150 -26.41 -3.27 -8.26
N PHE A 151 -25.39 -3.83 -7.60
CA PHE A 151 -25.21 -3.76 -6.16
C PHE A 151 -25.16 -2.30 -5.68
N GLN A 152 -24.40 -1.43 -6.36
CA GLN A 152 -24.27 -0.02 -5.96
C GLN A 152 -25.57 0.76 -6.05
N LYS A 153 -26.42 0.47 -7.05
CA LYS A 153 -27.68 1.19 -7.30
C LYS A 153 -28.89 0.58 -6.59
N GLY A 154 -28.81 -0.69 -6.21
CA GLY A 154 -29.90 -1.41 -5.59
C GLY A 154 -30.24 -0.89 -4.19
N ASN A 155 -31.46 -1.13 -3.76
CA ASN A 155 -31.87 -0.94 -2.36
C ASN A 155 -31.23 -2.00 -1.44
N TRP A 156 -31.47 -1.93 -0.13
CA TRP A 156 -30.83 -2.85 0.82
C TRP A 156 -31.24 -4.31 0.63
N GLU A 157 -32.49 -4.60 0.28
CA GLU A 157 -32.93 -5.98 0.01
C GLU A 157 -32.33 -6.55 -1.29
N GLU A 158 -32.17 -5.70 -2.31
CA GLU A 158 -31.50 -6.04 -3.55
C GLU A 158 -30.00 -6.29 -3.31
N LYS A 159 -29.33 -5.42 -2.55
CA LYS A 159 -27.93 -5.60 -2.14
C LYS A 159 -27.72 -6.92 -1.41
N ALA A 160 -28.61 -7.29 -0.48
CA ALA A 160 -28.59 -8.55 0.26
C ALA A 160 -28.70 -9.79 -0.63
N LYS A 161 -29.31 -9.66 -1.82
CA LYS A 161 -29.34 -10.74 -2.83
C LYS A 161 -28.11 -10.70 -3.72
N THR A 162 -27.71 -9.51 -4.18
CA THR A 162 -26.64 -9.35 -5.16
C THR A 162 -25.26 -9.69 -4.59
N TYR A 163 -24.96 -9.36 -3.33
CA TYR A 163 -23.60 -9.58 -2.80
C TYR A 163 -23.17 -11.06 -2.84
N LYS A 164 -24.11 -11.99 -2.65
CA LYS A 164 -23.87 -13.44 -2.69
C LYS A 164 -23.52 -13.95 -4.09
N SER A 165 -23.86 -13.16 -5.11
CA SER A 165 -23.65 -13.52 -6.52
C SER A 165 -22.29 -13.09 -7.04
N PHE A 166 -21.51 -12.32 -6.27
CA PHE A 166 -20.12 -12.03 -6.62
C PHE A 166 -19.30 -13.33 -6.63
N GLN A 167 -18.37 -13.47 -7.58
CA GLN A 167 -17.42 -14.58 -7.62
C GLN A 167 -16.20 -14.30 -6.76
N ASP A 168 -15.78 -13.03 -6.68
CA ASP A 168 -14.71 -12.58 -5.79
C ASP A 168 -15.17 -12.60 -4.32
N SER A 169 -14.49 -13.40 -3.50
CA SER A 169 -14.75 -13.55 -2.06
C SER A 169 -14.54 -12.24 -1.28
N VAL A 170 -13.64 -11.36 -1.74
CA VAL A 170 -13.40 -10.04 -1.16
C VAL A 170 -14.61 -9.15 -1.40
N LEU A 171 -15.21 -9.18 -2.59
CA LEU A 171 -16.44 -8.44 -2.89
C LEU A 171 -17.63 -8.97 -2.09
N GLN A 172 -17.73 -10.30 -1.93
CA GLN A 172 -18.75 -10.91 -1.06
C GLN A 172 -18.59 -10.43 0.39
N TYR A 173 -17.37 -10.45 0.92
CA TYR A 173 -17.05 -10.03 2.28
C TYR A 173 -17.42 -8.56 2.52
N PHE A 174 -16.94 -7.64 1.68
CA PHE A 174 -17.23 -6.22 1.83
C PHE A 174 -18.69 -5.87 1.54
N GLY A 175 -19.32 -6.56 0.59
CA GLY A 175 -20.74 -6.40 0.33
C GLY A 175 -21.58 -6.75 1.57
N LYS A 176 -21.26 -7.86 2.24
CA LYS A 176 -21.92 -8.27 3.47
C LYS A 176 -21.64 -7.31 4.63
N LEU A 177 -20.38 -6.90 4.80
CA LEU A 177 -19.97 -5.95 5.85
C LEU A 177 -20.70 -4.60 5.70
N LEU A 178 -20.77 -4.07 4.48
CA LEU A 178 -21.49 -2.82 4.21
C LEU A 178 -22.98 -2.90 4.61
N ILE A 179 -23.65 -4.00 4.27
CA ILE A 179 -25.07 -4.18 4.63
C ILE A 179 -25.21 -4.32 6.14
N TYR A 180 -24.31 -5.04 6.80
CA TYR A 180 -24.31 -5.19 8.26
C TYR A 180 -24.20 -3.84 8.98
N GLU A 181 -23.30 -2.95 8.54
CA GLU A 181 -23.08 -1.64 9.17
C GLU A 181 -24.24 -0.67 8.92
N GLU A 182 -24.83 -0.69 7.72
CA GLU A 182 -25.81 0.31 7.30
C GLU A 182 -27.28 -0.13 7.48
N GLN A 183 -27.59 -1.39 7.20
CA GLN A 183 -28.95 -1.95 7.31
C GLN A 183 -28.91 -3.45 7.70
N PRO A 184 -28.56 -3.79 8.95
CA PRO A 184 -28.45 -5.18 9.39
C PRO A 184 -29.73 -6.00 9.18
N ASP A 185 -30.91 -5.38 9.26
CA ASP A 185 -32.20 -6.06 9.06
C ASP A 185 -32.40 -6.63 7.64
N ALA A 186 -31.60 -6.19 6.66
CA ALA A 186 -31.63 -6.74 5.31
C ALA A 186 -30.91 -8.10 5.20
N LEU A 187 -30.11 -8.48 6.21
CA LEU A 187 -29.42 -9.77 6.29
C LEU A 187 -30.24 -10.81 7.04
N SER A 188 -30.03 -12.09 6.71
CA SER A 188 -30.60 -13.19 7.50
C SER A 188 -29.98 -13.26 8.90
N LYS A 189 -30.64 -13.95 9.82
CA LYS A 189 -30.10 -14.14 11.20
C LYS A 189 -28.76 -14.88 11.18
N GLU A 190 -28.63 -15.87 10.30
CA GLU A 190 -27.40 -16.63 10.11
C GLU A 190 -26.28 -15.75 9.55
N GLU A 191 -26.62 -14.82 8.66
CA GLU A 191 -25.67 -13.86 8.09
C GLU A 191 -25.18 -12.85 9.10
N LEU A 192 -26.10 -12.32 9.92
CA LEU A 192 -25.78 -11.43 11.04
C LEU A 192 -24.88 -12.12 12.06
N SER A 193 -25.23 -13.35 12.45
CA SER A 193 -24.42 -14.13 13.40
C SER A 193 -23.01 -14.37 12.85
N SER A 194 -22.89 -14.78 11.60
CA SER A 194 -21.59 -15.08 10.99
C SER A 194 -20.71 -13.83 10.80
N ILE A 195 -21.25 -12.68 10.40
CA ILE A 195 -20.42 -11.46 10.28
C ILE A 195 -20.00 -10.94 11.66
N LYS A 196 -20.89 -10.98 12.66
CA LYS A 196 -20.57 -10.60 14.04
C LYS A 196 -19.48 -11.48 14.63
N LYS A 197 -19.55 -12.79 14.39
CA LYS A 197 -18.51 -13.75 14.79
C LYS A 197 -17.16 -13.43 14.16
N VAL A 198 -17.12 -13.19 12.85
CA VAL A 198 -15.87 -12.83 12.16
C VAL A 198 -15.26 -11.54 12.74
N ILE A 199 -16.08 -10.52 13.02
CA ILE A 199 -15.61 -9.27 13.64
C ILE A 199 -15.10 -9.54 15.06
N ALA A 200 -15.83 -10.33 15.85
CA ALA A 200 -15.44 -10.69 17.22
C ALA A 200 -14.10 -11.45 17.25
N GLU A 201 -13.93 -12.46 16.39
CA GLU A 201 -12.68 -13.22 16.27
C GLU A 201 -11.49 -12.33 15.89
N LYS A 202 -11.68 -11.38 14.96
CA LYS A 202 -10.64 -10.40 14.58
C LYS A 202 -10.23 -9.49 15.76
N LEU A 203 -11.17 -9.06 16.59
CA LEU A 203 -10.91 -8.13 17.68
C LEU A 203 -10.39 -8.82 18.96
N LEU A 204 -10.81 -10.05 19.22
CA LEU A 204 -10.51 -10.80 20.45
C LEU A 204 -9.27 -11.69 20.35
N THR A 205 -8.73 -11.91 19.14
CA THR A 205 -7.52 -12.72 18.95
C THR A 205 -6.33 -12.16 19.73
N THR A 206 -5.49 -13.07 20.23
CA THR A 206 -4.21 -12.75 20.89
C THR A 206 -3.01 -12.88 19.97
N ASN A 207 -3.24 -13.31 18.72
CA ASN A 207 -2.20 -13.40 17.71
C ASN A 207 -1.77 -12.01 17.26
N GLN A 208 -0.52 -11.86 16.82
CA GLN A 208 -0.07 -10.60 16.22
C GLN A 208 -0.78 -10.38 14.90
N ARG A 209 -1.46 -9.24 14.76
CA ARG A 209 -2.23 -8.86 13.58
C ARG A 209 -1.84 -7.45 13.11
N PRO A 210 -2.10 -7.10 11.82
CA PRO A 210 -1.81 -5.76 11.29
C PRO A 210 -2.79 -4.68 11.78
N TRP A 211 -3.81 -5.04 12.57
CA TRP A 211 -4.73 -4.14 13.25
C TRP A 211 -4.60 -4.27 14.77
N ILE A 212 -5.17 -3.31 15.51
CA ILE A 212 -5.19 -3.33 16.97
C ILE A 212 -6.31 -4.27 17.46
N THR A 213 -5.93 -5.29 18.22
CA THR A 213 -6.87 -6.18 18.95
C THR A 213 -7.21 -5.59 20.33
N PHE A 214 -8.19 -6.15 21.03
CA PHE A 214 -8.47 -5.78 22.43
C PHE A 214 -7.23 -6.00 23.33
N PRO A 215 -6.56 -7.16 23.33
CA PRO A 215 -5.31 -7.34 24.07
C PRO A 215 -4.24 -6.28 23.76
N ASP A 216 -4.05 -5.93 22.49
CA ASP A 216 -3.08 -4.90 22.09
C ASP A 216 -3.49 -3.51 22.60
N ALA A 217 -4.79 -3.19 22.53
CA ALA A 217 -5.32 -1.92 23.00
C ALA A 217 -5.13 -1.75 24.51
N PHE A 218 -5.46 -2.76 25.31
CA PHE A 218 -5.27 -2.70 26.77
C PHE A 218 -3.78 -2.57 27.14
N LYS A 219 -2.92 -3.36 26.51
CA LYS A 219 -1.47 -3.23 26.70
C LYS A 219 -0.98 -1.82 26.39
N LYS A 220 -1.44 -1.25 25.27
CA LYS A 220 -1.06 0.11 24.86
C LYS A 220 -1.57 1.18 25.84
N ILE A 221 -2.76 1.00 26.41
CA ILE A 221 -3.28 1.89 27.46
C ILE A 221 -2.38 1.81 28.71
N ASP A 222 -2.00 0.61 29.14
CA ASP A 222 -1.14 0.42 30.31
C ASP A 222 0.28 0.99 30.11
N ASP A 223 0.82 0.85 28.90
CA ASP A 223 2.09 1.49 28.53
C ASP A 223 1.97 3.02 28.58
N LEU A 224 0.90 3.59 27.99
CA LEU A 224 0.65 5.04 28.00
C LEU A 224 0.44 5.60 29.41
N ARG A 225 -0.20 4.85 30.32
CA ARG A 225 -0.41 5.27 31.71
C ARG A 225 0.89 5.55 32.47
N GLN A 226 2.00 4.94 32.05
CA GLN A 226 3.32 5.12 32.67
C GLN A 226 4.02 6.41 32.21
N GLU A 227 3.53 7.07 31.17
CA GLU A 227 4.13 8.31 30.67
C GLU A 227 3.82 9.49 31.58
N LYS A 228 4.81 10.38 31.78
CA LYS A 228 4.72 11.51 32.73
C LYS A 228 3.60 12.52 32.41
N ASN A 229 3.22 12.64 31.13
CA ASN A 229 2.23 13.61 30.66
C ASN A 229 0.94 12.94 30.16
N ALA A 230 0.69 11.70 30.56
CA ALA A 230 -0.48 10.95 30.13
C ALA A 230 -1.78 11.56 30.70
N ASP A 231 -2.79 11.69 29.85
CA ASP A 231 -4.15 12.04 30.28
C ASP A 231 -4.80 10.82 30.93
N GLN A 232 -4.59 10.70 32.24
CA GLN A 232 -5.09 9.56 33.03
C GLN A 232 -6.61 9.45 33.01
N LYS A 233 -7.32 10.58 32.87
CA LYS A 233 -8.78 10.57 32.82
C LYS A 233 -9.24 9.98 31.49
N PHE A 234 -8.72 10.48 30.37
CA PHE A 234 -9.02 9.95 29.05
C PHE A 234 -8.70 8.45 28.95
N LEU A 235 -7.53 8.03 29.43
CA LEU A 235 -7.11 6.62 29.38
C LEU A 235 -8.01 5.72 30.24
N LYS A 236 -8.54 6.21 31.36
CA LYS A 236 -9.51 5.47 32.17
C LYS A 236 -10.86 5.36 31.48
N ASP A 237 -11.37 6.46 30.92
CA ASP A 237 -12.66 6.47 30.23
C ASP A 237 -12.61 5.58 28.97
N TYR A 238 -11.48 5.60 28.24
CA TYR A 238 -11.26 4.76 27.07
C TYR A 238 -11.11 3.27 27.41
N ASP A 239 -10.43 2.94 28.52
CA ASP A 239 -10.33 1.57 29.02
C ASP A 239 -11.72 0.98 29.38
N LEU A 240 -12.56 1.76 30.09
CA LEU A 240 -13.94 1.35 30.38
C LEU A 240 -14.77 1.16 29.10
N PHE A 241 -14.61 2.04 28.13
CA PHE A 241 -15.24 1.90 26.81
C PHE A 241 -14.82 0.60 26.11
N LEU A 242 -13.52 0.27 26.11
CA LEU A 242 -13.03 -0.96 25.51
C LEU A 242 -13.52 -2.22 26.24
N GLN A 243 -13.62 -2.20 27.56
CA GLN A 243 -14.17 -3.32 28.34
C GLN A 243 -15.64 -3.60 28.00
N ASP A 244 -16.47 -2.55 27.90
CA ASP A 244 -17.87 -2.70 27.47
C ASP A 244 -17.97 -3.20 26.02
N LEU A 245 -17.12 -2.69 25.13
CA LEU A 245 -17.09 -3.13 23.74
C LEU A 245 -16.63 -4.58 23.62
N GLN A 246 -15.60 -5.00 24.36
CA GLN A 246 -15.12 -6.38 24.41
C GLN A 246 -16.23 -7.33 24.86
N ALA A 247 -16.91 -7.02 25.97
CA ALA A 247 -18.01 -7.83 26.49
C ALA A 247 -19.16 -8.02 25.48
N LYS A 248 -19.43 -7.02 24.61
CA LYS A 248 -20.39 -7.16 23.51
C LYS A 248 -19.91 -8.11 22.42
N HIS A 249 -18.62 -8.09 22.08
CA HIS A 249 -18.07 -8.97 21.06
C HIS A 249 -17.91 -10.42 21.54
N GLU A 250 -17.63 -10.64 22.82
CA GLU A 250 -17.55 -11.98 23.42
C GLU A 250 -18.88 -12.76 23.32
N GLN A 251 -20.01 -12.06 23.28
CA GLN A 251 -21.33 -12.68 23.07
C GLN A 251 -21.55 -13.20 21.65
N ASN A 252 -20.66 -12.84 20.70
CA ASN A 252 -20.80 -13.18 19.29
C ASN A 252 -19.84 -14.30 18.82
N ILE A 253 -19.02 -14.88 19.72
CA ILE A 253 -18.14 -16.01 19.42
C ILE A 253 -18.90 -17.35 19.40
#